data_AF-A0A8C6QWX8-F1
#
_entry.id   AF-A0A8C6QWX8-F1
#
_cell.length_a   1.000
_cell.length_b   1.000
_cell.length_c   1.000
_cell.angle_alpha   90.00
_cell.angle_beta   90.00
_cell.angle_gamma   90.00
#
_symmetry.space_group_name_H-M   'P 1'
#
loop_
_entity.id
_entity.type
_entity.pdbx_description
1 polymer ?
#
loop_
_entity_poly.entity_id
_entity_poly.type
_entity_poly.pdbx_seq_one_letter_code
_entity_poly.pdbx_strand_id
1 'polypeptide(L)'
;HAALRAWIIQCWWRMLLPRIWDRKRQKVLDTFQQEQWVVVRLQSWIRMWHARRRYQQVLKAVCIIQAHWRCHICSTQGLIKGHYRITASQLQLELEIFLGSGPCIVSEGIPLPLKQ
;
A
#
# COMPACT_ATOMS: atom_id res chain seq x y z
N HIS A 1 61.42 -40.39 -37.25
CA HIS A 1 60.06 -40.77 -36.78
C HIS A 1 59.71 -40.29 -35.36
N ALA A 2 60.63 -40.28 -34.38
CA ALA A 2 60.34 -39.85 -33.00
C ALA A 2 59.99 -38.34 -32.85
N ALA A 3 60.72 -37.44 -33.53
CA ALA A 3 60.50 -36.00 -33.45
C ALA A 3 59.11 -35.57 -33.94
N LEU A 4 58.61 -36.17 -35.03
CA LEU A 4 57.28 -35.87 -35.57
C LEU A 4 56.17 -36.32 -34.61
N ARG A 5 56.33 -37.48 -33.97
CA ARG A 5 55.40 -37.97 -32.94
C ARG A 5 55.38 -37.05 -31.72
N ALA A 6 56.55 -36.59 -31.26
CA ALA A 6 56.66 -35.64 -30.16
C ALA A 6 55.98 -34.30 -30.50
N TRP A 7 56.15 -33.80 -31.73
CA TRP A 7 55.53 -32.57 -32.18
C TRP A 7 53.99 -32.64 -32.20
N ILE A 8 53.42 -33.75 -32.68
CA ILE A 8 51.96 -33.96 -32.68
C ILE A 8 51.42 -33.94 -31.25
N ILE A 9 52.09 -34.60 -30.30
CA ILE A 9 51.70 -34.63 -28.89
C ILE A 9 51.77 -33.22 -28.28
N GLN A 10 52.85 -32.47 -28.56
CA GLN A 10 53.01 -31.10 -28.06
C GLN A 10 51.93 -30.14 -28.62
N CYS A 11 51.65 -30.22 -29.93
CA CYS A 11 50.58 -29.42 -30.55
C CYS A 11 49.21 -29.76 -29.97
N TRP A 12 48.95 -31.05 -29.71
CA TRP A 12 47.72 -31.49 -29.05
C TRP A 12 47.59 -30.91 -27.64
N TRP A 13 48.65 -30.97 -26.82
CA TRP A 13 48.65 -30.36 -25.48
C TRP A 13 48.50 -28.85 -25.54
N ARG A 14 49.16 -28.15 -26.47
CA ARG A 14 49.02 -26.70 -26.67
C ARG A 14 47.59 -26.30 -27.02
N MET A 15 46.83 -27.15 -27.70
CA MET A 15 45.42 -26.91 -28.00
C MET A 15 44.49 -27.30 -26.84
N LEU A 16 44.79 -28.38 -26.13
CA LEU A 16 43.93 -28.91 -25.07
C LEU A 16 44.05 -28.11 -23.77
N LEU A 17 45.25 -27.68 -23.38
CA LEU A 17 45.48 -26.98 -22.12
C LEU A 17 44.65 -25.70 -21.99
N PRO A 18 44.62 -24.77 -22.98
CA PRO A 18 43.77 -23.58 -22.90
C PRO A 18 42.30 -23.92 -22.69
N ARG A 19 41.78 -24.94 -23.40
CA ARG A 19 40.39 -25.39 -23.25
C ARG A 19 40.09 -25.90 -21.84
N ILE A 20 41.04 -26.59 -21.20
CA ILE A 20 40.90 -27.04 -19.81
C ILE A 20 40.89 -25.85 -18.85
N TRP A 21 41.80 -24.90 -19.05
CA TRP A 21 41.88 -23.68 -18.23
C TRP A 21 40.65 -22.80 -18.38
N ASP A 22 40.15 -22.60 -19.60
CA ASP A 22 38.94 -21.83 -19.88
C ASP A 22 37.72 -22.46 -19.21
N ARG A 23 37.56 -23.79 -19.31
CA ARG A 23 36.49 -24.51 -18.62
C ARG A 23 36.59 -24.35 -17.10
N LYS A 24 37.79 -24.40 -16.54
CA LYS A 24 38.00 -24.20 -15.10
C LYS A 24 37.67 -22.77 -14.69
N ARG A 25 38.10 -21.78 -15.49
CA ARG A 25 37.78 -20.36 -15.27
C ARG A 25 36.28 -20.11 -15.35
N GLN A 26 35.60 -20.65 -16.37
CA GLN A 26 34.16 -20.50 -16.54
C GLN A 26 33.40 -21.08 -15.35
N LYS A 27 33.75 -22.28 -14.88
CA LYS A 27 33.11 -22.87 -13.69
C LYS A 27 33.23 -21.98 -12.46
N VAL A 28 34.39 -21.39 -12.24
CA VAL A 28 34.61 -20.45 -11.12
C VAL A 28 33.73 -19.21 -11.28
N LEU A 29 33.71 -18.60 -12.48
CA LEU A 29 32.84 -17.44 -12.76
C LEU A 29 31.36 -17.76 -12.59
N ASP A 30 30.91 -18.92 -13.07
CA ASP A 30 29.51 -19.35 -12.95
C ASP A 30 29.13 -19.52 -11.48
N THR A 31 29.98 -20.14 -10.66
CA THR A 31 29.71 -20.27 -9.21
C THR A 31 29.61 -18.91 -8.53
N PHE A 32 30.56 -18.00 -8.76
CA PHE A 32 30.48 -16.64 -8.21
C PHE A 32 29.24 -15.90 -8.68
N GLN A 33 28.88 -16.03 -9.95
CA GLN A 33 27.69 -15.43 -10.50
C GLN A 33 26.43 -15.96 -9.81
N GLN A 34 26.29 -17.28 -9.63
CA GLN A 34 25.14 -17.87 -8.93
C GLN A 34 25.02 -17.35 -7.50
N GLU A 35 26.12 -17.30 -6.75
CA GLU A 35 26.12 -16.73 -5.39
C GLU A 35 25.64 -15.27 -5.38
N GLN A 36 26.14 -14.45 -6.31
CA GLN A 36 25.70 -13.05 -6.44
C GLN A 36 24.22 -12.94 -6.79
N TRP A 37 23.70 -13.78 -7.69
CA TRP A 37 22.28 -13.79 -8.06
C TRP A 37 21.39 -14.07 -6.85
N VAL A 38 21.77 -15.04 -6.00
CA VAL A 38 21.03 -15.35 -4.78
C VAL A 38 21.07 -14.17 -3.80
N VAL A 39 22.23 -13.54 -3.61
CA VAL A 39 22.40 -12.37 -2.74
C VAL A 39 21.56 -11.18 -3.23
N VAL A 40 21.62 -10.84 -4.52
CA VAL A 40 20.85 -9.73 -5.09
C VAL A 40 19.34 -10.00 -4.99
N ARG A 41 18.93 -11.25 -5.21
CA ARG A 41 17.54 -11.66 -5.01
C ARG A 41 17.13 -11.49 -3.55
N LEU A 42 17.91 -11.98 -2.59
CA LEU A 42 17.60 -11.83 -1.17
C LEU A 42 17.55 -10.35 -0.75
N GLN A 43 18.52 -9.55 -1.19
CA GLN A 43 18.57 -8.12 -0.91
C GLN A 43 17.35 -7.37 -1.45
N SER A 44 16.90 -7.69 -2.67
CA SER A 44 15.70 -7.05 -3.24
C SER A 44 14.44 -7.41 -2.46
N TRP A 45 14.33 -8.65 -1.97
CA TRP A 45 13.22 -9.09 -1.12
C TRP A 45 13.22 -8.35 0.22
N ILE A 46 14.38 -8.23 0.87
CA ILE A 46 14.52 -7.50 2.14
C ILE A 46 14.16 -6.02 1.94
N ARG A 47 14.66 -5.36 0.89
CA ARG A 47 14.33 -3.97 0.57
C ARG A 47 12.83 -3.77 0.36
N MET A 48 12.19 -4.66 -0.40
CA MET A 48 10.74 -4.64 -0.63
C MET A 48 9.96 -4.83 0.67
N TRP A 49 10.37 -5.77 1.53
CA TRP A 49 9.74 -6.01 2.82
C TRP A 49 9.81 -4.78 3.73
N HIS A 50 10.98 -4.13 3.84
CA HIS A 50 11.13 -2.90 4.61
C HIS A 50 10.24 -1.77 4.09
N ALA A 51 10.19 -1.57 2.77
CA ALA A 51 9.32 -0.57 2.16
C ALA A 51 7.83 -0.85 2.46
N ARG A 52 7.39 -2.10 2.29
CA ARG A 52 6.01 -2.51 2.59
C ARG A 52 5.65 -2.29 4.05
N ARG A 53 6.56 -2.64 4.97
CA ARG A 53 6.34 -2.45 6.42
C ARG A 53 6.18 -0.98 6.77
N ARG A 54 7.03 -0.11 6.23
CA ARG A 54 6.92 1.36 6.42
C ARG A 54 5.61 1.90 5.86
N TYR A 55 5.27 1.52 4.63
CA TYR A 55 4.00 1.90 4.02
C TYR A 55 2.79 1.50 4.88
N GLN A 56 2.76 0.26 5.37
CA GLN A 56 1.68 -0.22 6.24
C GLN A 56 1.60 0.54 7.57
N GLN A 57 2.75 0.88 8.17
CA GLN A 57 2.78 1.69 9.39
C GLN A 57 2.20 3.09 9.17
N VAL A 58 2.62 3.76 8.11
CA VAL A 58 2.11 5.09 7.75
C VAL A 58 0.63 5.02 7.42
N LEU A 59 0.20 4.04 6.61
CA LEU A 59 -1.21 3.86 6.26
C LEU A 59 -2.08 3.68 7.50
N LYS A 60 -1.65 2.84 8.46
CA LYS A 60 -2.37 2.67 9.73
C LYS A 60 -2.47 3.99 10.51
N ALA A 61 -1.38 4.74 10.61
CA ALA A 61 -1.37 6.03 11.29
C ALA A 61 -2.33 7.03 10.61
N VAL A 62 -2.29 7.13 9.29
CA VAL A 62 -3.19 7.99 8.50
C VAL A 62 -4.65 7.60 8.71
N CYS A 63 -4.98 6.30 8.65
CA CYS A 63 -6.35 5.84 8.87
C CYS A 63 -6.87 6.21 10.27
N ILE A 64 -6.03 6.08 11.31
CA ILE A 64 -6.39 6.47 12.69
C ILE A 64 -6.65 7.98 12.78
N ILE A 65 -5.74 8.79 12.24
CA ILE A 65 -5.88 10.26 12.26
C ILE A 65 -7.14 10.69 11.50
N GLN A 66 -7.38 10.11 10.31
CA GLN A 66 -8.57 10.40 9.53
C GLN A 66 -9.86 9.99 10.23
N ALA A 67 -9.87 8.83 10.90
CA ALA A 67 -11.03 8.37 11.67
C ALA A 67 -11.32 9.33 12.83
N HIS A 68 -10.28 9.74 13.57
CA HIS A 68 -10.42 10.71 14.66
C HIS A 68 -10.92 12.06 14.14
N TRP A 69 -10.36 12.56 13.04
CA TRP A 69 -10.79 13.81 12.41
C TRP A 69 -12.26 13.76 11.95
N ARG A 70 -12.67 12.67 11.28
CA ARG A 70 -14.08 12.47 10.88
C ARG A 70 -15.01 12.42 12.08
N CYS A 71 -14.64 11.70 13.13
CA CYS A 71 -15.41 11.63 14.37
C CYS A 71 -15.54 13.02 15.02
N HIS A 72 -14.44 13.76 15.10
CA HIS A 72 -14.44 15.12 15.63
C HIS A 72 -15.35 16.05 14.81
N ILE A 73 -15.25 16.04 13.48
CA ILE A 73 -16.11 16.88 12.62
C ILE A 73 -17.58 16.55 12.87
N CYS A 74 -17.97 15.27 12.84
CA CYS A 74 -19.35 14.86 13.11
C CYS A 74 -19.81 15.22 14.53
N SER A 75 -18.91 15.23 15.52
CA SER A 75 -19.23 15.65 16.88
C SER A 75 -19.42 17.17 17.01
N THR A 76 -18.73 17.97 16.18
CA THR A 76 -18.84 19.44 16.20
C THR A 76 -19.88 20.01 15.26
N GLN A 77 -20.17 19.33 14.15
CA GLN A 77 -21.27 19.68 13.27
C GLN A 77 -22.54 19.22 13.97
N GLY A 78 -23.29 20.19 14.52
CA GLY A 78 -24.47 19.88 15.29
C GLY A 78 -25.47 19.01 14.51
N LEU A 79 -26.11 18.08 15.21
CA LEU A 79 -27.13 17.22 14.60
C LEU A 79 -28.45 17.99 14.56
N ILE A 80 -29.11 18.03 13.40
CA ILE A 80 -30.47 18.58 13.28
C ILE A 80 -31.45 17.42 13.12
N LYS A 81 -32.37 17.26 14.07
CA LYS A 81 -33.53 16.37 13.94
C LYS A 81 -34.78 17.22 13.73
N GLY A 82 -35.64 16.81 12.80
CA GLY A 82 -36.91 17.48 12.53
C GLY A 82 -38.08 16.54 12.78
N HIS A 83 -39.05 17.01 13.56
CA HIS A 83 -40.37 16.42 13.69
C HIS A 83 -41.40 17.37 13.07
N TYR A 84 -42.37 16.83 12.34
CA TYR A 84 -43.45 17.63 11.79
C TYR A 84 -44.79 16.95 12.00
N ARG A 85 -45.82 17.74 12.26
CA ARG A 85 -47.20 17.28 12.41
C ARG A 85 -48.10 18.14 11.53
N ILE A 86 -48.82 17.48 10.64
CA ILE A 86 -49.77 18.14 9.73
C ILE A 86 -51.17 18.02 10.34
N THR A 87 -51.84 19.16 10.50
CA THR A 87 -53.25 19.27 10.89
C THR A 87 -54.02 19.93 9.74
N ALA A 88 -55.36 19.81 9.71
CA ALA A 88 -56.19 20.37 8.64
C ALA A 88 -56.03 21.89 8.44
N SER A 89 -55.63 22.63 9.48
CA SER A 89 -55.49 24.10 9.47
C SER A 89 -54.05 24.59 9.62
N GLN A 90 -53.10 23.74 10.00
CA GLN A 90 -51.74 24.15 10.34
C GLN A 90 -50.72 23.01 10.21
N LEU A 91 -49.50 23.36 9.81
CA LEU A 91 -48.30 22.54 9.89
C LEU A 91 -47.51 22.96 11.14
N GLN A 92 -47.30 22.02 12.07
CA GLN A 92 -46.39 22.21 13.20
C GLN A 92 -45.04 21.59 12.84
N LEU A 93 -43.97 22.39 12.92
CA LEU A 93 -42.59 21.97 12.72
C LEU A 93 -41.83 22.11 14.05
N GLU A 94 -41.07 21.09 14.43
CA GLU A 94 -40.18 21.11 15.58
C GLU A 94 -38.79 20.64 15.14
N LEU A 95 -37.77 21.48 15.35
CA LEU A 95 -36.38 21.22 15.00
C LEU A 95 -35.56 21.14 16.29
N GLU A 96 -34.94 19.99 16.54
CA GLU A 96 -33.95 19.80 17.59
C GLU A 96 -32.54 19.95 17.01
N ILE A 97 -31.80 20.96 17.46
CA ILE A 97 -30.43 21.25 17.05
C ILE A 97 -29.48 20.90 18.20
N PHE A 98 -28.67 19.86 18.03
CA PHE A 98 -27.71 19.40 19.04
C PHE A 98 -26.34 20.04 18.77
N LEU A 99 -25.97 21.11 19.49
CA LEU A 99 -24.66 21.76 19.38
C LEU A 99 -23.82 21.57 20.65
N GLY A 100 -23.26 20.38 20.85
CA GLY A 100 -22.19 20.07 21.82
C GLY A 100 -22.41 20.31 23.33
N SER A 101 -23.32 21.21 23.72
CA SER A 101 -23.61 21.66 25.09
C SER A 101 -25.06 21.39 25.50
N GLY A 102 -25.93 21.03 24.56
CA GLY A 102 -27.33 20.66 24.78
C GLY A 102 -28.17 20.76 23.50
N PRO A 103 -29.38 20.17 23.47
CA PRO A 103 -30.32 20.37 22.37
C PRO A 103 -31.00 21.75 22.47
N CYS A 104 -30.97 22.51 21.38
CA CYS A 104 -31.81 23.69 21.18
C CYS A 104 -33.06 23.27 20.41
N ILE A 105 -34.25 23.53 20.95
CA ILE A 105 -35.53 23.18 20.31
C ILE A 105 -36.13 24.45 19.70
N VAL A 106 -36.45 24.39 18.41
CA VAL A 106 -37.14 25.46 17.67
C VAL A 106 -38.47 24.92 17.16
N SER A 107 -39.57 25.51 17.59
CA SER A 107 -40.91 25.11 17.16
C SER A 107 -41.59 26.24 16.37
N GLU A 108 -42.15 25.93 15.20
CA GLU A 108 -42.86 26.87 14.33
C GLU A 108 -44.21 26.30 13.87
N GLY A 109 -45.25 27.14 13.87
CA GLY A 109 -46.58 26.79 13.39
C GLY A 109 -46.91 27.57 12.12
N ILE A 110 -46.96 26.88 10.98
CA ILE A 110 -47.25 27.48 9.67
C ILE A 110 -48.73 27.24 9.34
N PRO A 111 -49.58 28.28 9.23
CA PRO A 111 -50.98 28.10 8.85
C PRO A 111 -51.07 27.60 7.40
N LEU A 112 -51.90 26.58 7.18
CA LEU A 112 -52.12 26.02 5.85
C LEU A 112 -53.36 26.68 5.22
N PRO A 113 -53.31 27.03 3.93
CA PRO A 113 -54.47 27.57 3.24
C PRO A 113 -55.56 26.50 3.23
N LEU A 114 -56.67 26.78 3.94
CA LEU A 114 -57.87 25.96 3.86
C LEU A 114 -58.34 25.97 2.40
N LYS A 115 -58.27 24.83 1.72
CA LYS A 115 -58.97 24.67 0.44
C LYS A 115 -60.46 24.76 0.72
N GLN A 116 -61.05 25.91 0.37
CA GLN A 116 -62.49 26.07 0.20
C GLN A 116 -62.99 25.19 -0.95
#